data_AF-A0A9D5IDG6-F1
#
_entry.id   AF-A0A9D5IDG6-F1
#
_cell.length_a   1.000
_cell.length_b   1.000
_cell.length_c   1.000
_cell.angle_alpha   90.00
_cell.angle_beta   90.00
_cell.angle_gamma   90.00
#
_symmetry.space_group_name_H-M   'P 1'
#
loop_
_entity.id
_entity.type
_entity.pdbx_description
1 polymer ?
#
loop_
_entity_poly.entity_id
_entity_poly.type
_entity_poly.pdbx_seq_one_letter_code
_entity_poly.pdbx_strand_id
1 'polypeptide(L)'
;MAIPVLPESAPFSTSQRAWLNGFFAGLLGLDRGSNGHAANGNGSSLSAVASAPSVPAVEEDFPWHDPALKMDERLKLADGKPHERVLMAAMAQLDCGACGYLCKTYSEAIASGEDTDLSKCSPGGKETSKKLKELVAGRKALPTVEVNGYQPSTNGHQPSTNGHAAKPSANGHGHAPSQFDRKNPFHAPLLECRQLTGSGSQKDVRFVAFTLRGSGLAYEVGDALGLMPENDPELVEAVLRAMGARGDELVPAPGGLCVHSYEALAKHYVITKVSDKLAALLADNASDASEAGTLRTLVQDDVEGIPAVWDVLDLLDQFPSARAPIADMIAAMSPLQPRLYSISSSLKAHPEEVHLTVGVVRYTQGSRIRKGVASNFLTETLRTRQKAGVFVHTSPGFRVPTDGDVPIIMVGPGTGIAPFRAFLEERSATGANGKNWLFFGDQRRDTDFLYRYELEAYQQSGLLTRLDTAFSRDQAEKVYVQHRMMESAKELWDWLESGAHFYVCGDARRMALDVDHALHAIVAEQGGMSVDDAKEYIRKLSKAKRYQRDVY
;
A
#
# COMPACT_ATOMS: atom_id res chain seq x y z
N MET A 1 -4.67 55.71 6.55
CA MET A 1 -3.62 55.57 5.52
C MET A 1 -4.18 54.68 4.43
N ALA A 2 -4.07 55.11 3.16
CA ALA A 2 -4.61 54.38 2.02
C ALA A 2 -3.90 53.03 1.85
N ILE A 3 -4.68 51.99 1.55
CA ILE A 3 -4.18 50.65 1.20
C ILE A 3 -3.26 50.82 -0.03
N PRO A 4 -2.03 50.29 -0.03
CA PRO A 4 -1.18 50.35 -1.20
C PRO A 4 -1.82 49.51 -2.31
N VAL A 5 -2.31 50.18 -3.35
CA VAL A 5 -2.87 49.55 -4.55
C VAL A 5 -1.79 49.61 -5.62
N LEU A 6 -1.41 48.45 -6.16
CA LEU A 6 -0.56 48.40 -7.34
C LEU A 6 -1.21 49.21 -8.48
N PRO A 7 -0.50 50.17 -9.10
CA PRO A 7 -1.07 51.02 -10.15
C PRO A 7 -1.55 50.20 -11.35
N GLU A 8 -2.57 50.69 -12.06
CA GLU A 8 -3.14 50.00 -13.22
C GLU A 8 -2.16 49.79 -14.36
N SER A 9 -1.09 50.60 -14.42
CA SER A 9 0.02 50.47 -15.36
C SER A 9 0.97 49.31 -15.07
N ALA A 10 0.82 48.61 -13.93
CA ALA A 10 1.63 47.44 -13.61
C ALA A 10 1.28 46.25 -14.51
N PRO A 11 2.27 45.51 -15.06
CA PRO A 11 2.09 44.48 -16.09
C PRO A 11 1.57 43.15 -15.52
N PHE A 12 0.49 43.21 -14.76
CA PHE A 12 -0.20 42.06 -14.16
C PHE A 12 -1.62 41.98 -14.70
N SER A 13 -2.12 40.75 -14.88
CA SER A 13 -3.54 40.55 -15.16
C SER A 13 -4.39 41.01 -13.97
N THR A 14 -5.68 41.27 -14.21
CA THR A 14 -6.61 41.73 -13.17
C THR A 14 -6.65 40.78 -11.97
N SER A 15 -6.63 39.47 -12.22
CA SER A 15 -6.64 38.42 -11.20
C SER A 15 -5.34 38.39 -10.38
N GLN A 16 -4.18 38.54 -11.04
CA GLN A 16 -2.88 38.59 -10.38
C GLN A 16 -2.75 39.84 -9.50
N ARG A 17 -3.23 41.00 -9.99
CA ARG A 17 -3.22 42.25 -9.24
C ARG A 17 -4.10 42.18 -7.99
N ALA A 18 -5.28 41.57 -8.09
CA ALA A 18 -6.19 41.40 -6.95
C ALA A 18 -5.56 40.53 -5.86
N TRP A 19 -4.90 39.42 -6.25
CA TRP A 19 -4.19 38.55 -5.32
C TRP A 19 -3.00 39.27 -4.65
N LEU A 20 -2.18 39.99 -5.42
CA LEU A 20 -1.01 40.71 -4.90
C LEU A 20 -1.40 41.85 -3.95
N ASN A 21 -2.47 42.60 -4.25
CA ASN A 21 -2.97 43.64 -3.35
C ASN A 21 -3.46 43.04 -2.02
N GLY A 22 -4.13 41.88 -2.05
CA GLY A 22 -4.52 41.14 -0.84
C GLY A 22 -3.31 40.65 -0.04
N PHE A 23 -2.28 40.16 -0.73
CA PHE A 23 -1.03 39.72 -0.11
C PHE A 23 -0.30 40.87 0.60
N PHE A 24 -0.12 42.03 -0.05
CA PHE A 24 0.54 43.19 0.56
C PHE A 24 -0.27 43.80 1.70
N ALA A 25 -1.60 43.79 1.61
CA ALA A 25 -2.47 44.23 2.71
C ALA A 25 -2.32 43.33 3.95
N GLY A 26 -2.21 42.01 3.76
CA GLY A 26 -1.95 41.07 4.84
C GLY A 26 -0.55 41.21 5.45
N LEU A 27 0.47 41.41 4.61
CA LEU A 27 1.86 41.56 5.05
C LEU A 27 2.08 42.84 5.88
N LEU A 28 1.43 43.95 5.50
CA LEU A 28 1.52 45.23 6.22
C LEU A 28 0.57 45.33 7.42
N GLY A 29 -0.44 44.45 7.50
CA GLY A 29 -1.38 44.37 8.62
C GLY A 29 -0.82 43.66 9.86
N LEU A 30 0.30 42.95 9.74
CA LEU A 30 0.90 42.17 10.84
C LEU A 30 1.85 42.99 11.73
N ASP A 31 2.21 44.22 11.35
CA ASP A 31 3.23 45.03 12.04
C ASP A 31 2.68 46.19 12.91
N ARG A 32 1.38 46.23 13.22
CA ARG A 32 0.81 47.29 14.08
C ARG A 32 -0.17 46.78 15.13
N GLY A 33 0.38 46.34 16.26
CA GLY A 33 -0.35 46.13 17.51
C GLY A 33 0.44 46.65 18.72
N SER A 34 0.37 47.94 19.02
CA SER A 34 0.64 48.46 20.38
C SER A 34 -0.03 49.82 20.61
N ASN A 35 -0.80 49.89 21.71
CA ASN A 35 -1.29 51.06 22.46
C ASN A 35 -2.61 51.75 22.04
N GLY A 36 -3.65 51.54 22.87
CA GLY A 36 -4.13 52.61 23.77
C GLY A 36 -5.49 53.30 23.49
N HIS A 37 -6.47 52.99 24.36
CA HIS A 37 -7.44 53.89 25.03
C HIS A 37 -8.77 54.33 24.35
N ALA A 38 -9.85 53.71 24.87
CA ALA A 38 -10.95 54.29 25.68
C ALA A 38 -12.11 55.13 25.07
N ALA A 39 -13.31 54.63 25.41
CA ALA A 39 -14.57 55.32 25.79
C ALA A 39 -15.47 55.93 24.69
N ASN A 40 -16.80 55.86 24.70
CA ASN A 40 -17.85 55.10 25.42
C ASN A 40 -19.21 55.53 24.78
N GLY A 41 -20.26 54.68 24.73
CA GLY A 41 -21.63 55.20 24.47
C GLY A 41 -22.72 54.29 23.87
N ASN A 42 -23.23 53.34 24.68
CA ASN A 42 -24.61 52.82 24.78
C ASN A 42 -25.43 52.29 23.58
N GLY A 43 -25.94 51.05 23.75
CA GLY A 43 -27.25 50.66 23.22
C GLY A 43 -27.52 49.17 22.96
N SER A 44 -27.64 48.37 24.02
CA SER A 44 -28.51 47.17 24.14
C SER A 44 -28.53 46.08 23.05
N SER A 45 -28.03 44.89 23.40
CA SER A 45 -28.80 43.62 23.51
C SER A 45 -27.95 42.40 23.17
N LEU A 46 -28.19 41.34 23.94
CA LEU A 46 -27.46 40.08 23.99
C LEU A 46 -27.52 39.31 22.66
N SER A 47 -26.37 38.91 22.13
CA SER A 47 -26.20 37.53 21.64
C SER A 47 -24.74 37.10 21.79
N ALA A 48 -24.53 36.09 22.63
CA ALA A 48 -23.32 35.31 22.63
C ALA A 48 -23.27 34.56 21.29
N VAL A 49 -22.32 34.90 20.42
CA VAL A 49 -21.91 33.96 19.38
C VAL A 49 -21.02 32.96 20.09
N ALA A 50 -21.66 31.89 20.56
CA ALA A 50 -21.00 30.68 20.96
C ALA A 50 -19.95 30.32 19.91
N SER A 51 -18.72 30.08 20.34
CA SER A 51 -17.78 29.27 19.59
C SER A 51 -18.55 28.05 19.13
N ALA A 52 -18.78 27.94 17.81
CA ALA A 52 -19.31 26.71 17.26
C ALA A 52 -18.39 25.60 17.77
N PRO A 53 -18.88 24.62 18.52
CA PRO A 53 -18.06 23.48 18.87
C PRO A 53 -17.55 22.95 17.54
N SER A 54 -16.22 22.86 17.40
CA SER A 54 -15.66 21.98 16.39
C SER A 54 -16.31 20.64 16.67
N VAL A 55 -17.30 20.27 15.85
CA VAL A 55 -17.88 18.94 15.89
C VAL A 55 -16.67 18.03 15.84
N PRO A 56 -16.40 17.23 16.88
CA PRO A 56 -15.36 16.23 16.79
C PRO A 56 -15.70 15.48 15.51
N ALA A 57 -14.78 15.40 14.55
CA ALA A 57 -14.99 14.52 13.41
C ALA A 57 -15.33 13.17 14.04
N VAL A 58 -16.61 12.78 13.96
CA VAL A 58 -17.04 11.50 14.50
C VAL A 58 -16.20 10.52 13.72
N GLU A 59 -15.27 9.83 14.41
CA GLU A 59 -14.57 8.71 13.82
C GLU A 59 -15.66 7.79 13.32
N GLU A 60 -15.87 7.81 12.00
CA GLU A 60 -16.84 6.97 11.36
C GLU A 60 -16.33 5.55 11.57
N ASP A 61 -16.94 4.86 12.53
CA ASP A 61 -16.61 3.47 12.78
C ASP A 61 -16.97 2.66 11.54
N PHE A 62 -16.06 1.79 11.12
CA PHE A 62 -16.20 0.93 9.96
C PHE A 62 -16.24 -0.52 10.43
N PRO A 63 -17.39 -1.03 10.91
CA PRO A 63 -17.50 -2.41 11.38
C PRO A 63 -17.09 -3.46 10.34
N TRP A 64 -17.12 -3.11 9.05
CA TRP A 64 -16.70 -3.96 7.94
C TRP A 64 -15.21 -3.85 7.59
N HIS A 65 -14.45 -2.92 8.17
CA HIS A 65 -13.01 -2.76 7.93
C HIS A 65 -12.21 -3.78 8.74
N ASP A 66 -12.56 -5.04 8.53
CA ASP A 66 -11.84 -6.19 9.08
C ASP A 66 -11.53 -7.18 7.96
N PRO A 67 -10.25 -7.32 7.59
CA PRO A 67 -9.77 -8.32 6.63
C PRO A 67 -10.20 -9.76 6.91
N ALA A 68 -10.49 -10.11 8.17
CA ALA A 68 -10.94 -11.45 8.54
C ALA A 68 -12.39 -11.73 8.08
N LEU A 69 -13.19 -10.69 7.84
CA LEU A 69 -14.58 -10.84 7.40
C LEU A 69 -14.66 -11.15 5.90
N LYS A 70 -15.54 -12.08 5.55
CA LYS A 70 -15.84 -12.40 4.15
C LYS A 70 -16.52 -11.22 3.46
N MET A 71 -16.38 -11.13 2.14
CA MET A 71 -16.95 -10.04 1.33
C MET A 71 -18.46 -9.85 1.59
N ASP A 72 -19.22 -10.94 1.59
CA ASP A 72 -20.67 -10.89 1.78
C ASP A 72 -21.07 -10.39 3.18
N GLU A 73 -20.28 -10.71 4.21
CA GLU A 73 -20.50 -10.23 5.58
C GLU A 73 -20.21 -8.73 5.67
N ARG A 74 -19.11 -8.28 5.06
CA ARG A 74 -18.75 -6.86 4.97
C ARG A 74 -19.81 -6.04 4.25
N LEU A 75 -20.32 -6.56 3.13
CA LEU A 75 -21.38 -5.90 2.36
C LEU A 75 -22.69 -5.81 3.16
N LYS A 76 -23.04 -6.84 3.96
CA LYS A 76 -24.19 -6.78 4.87
C LYS A 76 -24.02 -5.72 5.96
N LEU A 77 -22.81 -5.59 6.52
CA LEU A 77 -22.50 -4.56 7.53
C LEU A 77 -22.54 -3.14 6.95
N ALA A 78 -22.25 -3.00 5.66
CA ALA A 78 -22.32 -1.74 4.93
C ALA A 78 -23.70 -1.46 4.31
N ASP A 79 -24.69 -2.33 4.51
CA ASP A 79 -26.02 -2.12 3.95
C ASP A 79 -26.67 -0.85 4.52
N GLY A 80 -27.34 -0.09 3.65
CA GLY A 80 -27.89 1.24 3.96
C GLY A 80 -26.87 2.37 4.18
N LYS A 81 -25.55 2.12 4.02
CA LYS A 81 -24.52 3.17 4.07
C LYS A 81 -24.37 3.91 2.72
N PRO A 82 -23.72 5.09 2.70
CA PRO A 82 -23.40 5.78 1.45
C PRO A 82 -22.65 4.88 0.46
N HIS A 83 -22.82 5.14 -0.84
CA HIS A 83 -22.32 4.26 -1.90
C HIS A 83 -20.80 4.03 -1.82
N GLU A 84 -20.03 5.07 -1.50
CA GLU A 84 -18.59 5.00 -1.27
C GLU A 84 -18.22 4.04 -0.12
N ARG A 85 -19.10 3.83 0.87
CA ARG A 85 -18.88 2.87 1.96
C ARG A 85 -19.24 1.46 1.54
N VAL A 86 -20.27 1.28 0.72
CA VAL A 86 -20.57 -0.01 0.10
C VAL A 86 -19.43 -0.43 -0.84
N LEU A 87 -18.89 0.50 -1.63
CA LEU A 87 -17.69 0.28 -2.46
C LEU A 87 -16.48 -0.05 -1.59
N MET A 88 -16.25 0.69 -0.50
CA MET A 88 -15.17 0.39 0.45
C MET A 88 -15.32 -1.03 0.97
N ALA A 89 -16.51 -1.43 1.43
CA ALA A 89 -16.79 -2.76 1.95
C ALA A 89 -16.61 -3.89 0.92
N ALA A 90 -16.52 -3.58 -0.38
CA ALA A 90 -16.18 -4.54 -1.44
C ALA A 90 -14.66 -4.73 -1.66
N MET A 91 -13.81 -3.94 -0.98
CA MET A 91 -12.34 -3.98 -1.11
C MET A 91 -11.69 -4.99 -0.16
N ALA A 92 -10.37 -5.11 -0.13
CA ALA A 92 -9.68 -6.07 0.73
C ALA A 92 -9.56 -5.66 2.22
N GLN A 93 -9.89 -4.41 2.57
CA GLN A 93 -9.79 -3.85 3.94
C GLN A 93 -8.38 -3.84 4.55
N LEU A 94 -7.33 -3.95 3.74
CA LEU A 94 -5.95 -4.01 4.25
C LEU A 94 -5.30 -2.63 4.43
N ASP A 95 -5.85 -1.59 3.81
CA ASP A 95 -5.21 -0.26 3.75
C ASP A 95 -3.74 -0.29 3.31
N CYS A 96 -3.36 -1.30 2.52
CA CYS A 96 -1.97 -1.58 2.16
C CYS A 96 -1.28 -0.50 1.32
N GLY A 97 -2.00 0.51 0.82
CA GLY A 97 -1.44 1.63 0.05
C GLY A 97 -0.88 1.27 -1.33
N ALA A 98 -0.87 0.00 -1.73
CA ALA A 98 -0.27 -0.45 -3.00
C ALA A 98 -0.88 0.26 -4.23
N CYS A 99 -2.20 0.46 -4.23
CA CYS A 99 -2.90 1.21 -5.28
C CYS A 99 -2.67 2.72 -5.26
N GLY A 100 -1.97 3.25 -4.26
CA GLY A 100 -1.80 4.69 -4.04
C GLY A 100 -2.88 5.31 -3.16
N TYR A 101 -3.79 4.50 -2.63
CA TYR A 101 -4.92 4.91 -1.79
C TYR A 101 -5.04 4.01 -0.56
N LEU A 102 -5.66 4.54 0.50
CA LEU A 102 -6.32 3.72 1.52
C LEU A 102 -7.67 3.25 0.98
N CYS A 103 -8.24 2.15 1.51
CA CYS A 103 -9.51 1.59 1.02
C CYS A 103 -10.61 2.65 1.01
N LYS A 104 -10.69 3.46 2.08
CA LYS A 104 -11.61 4.59 2.19
C LYS A 104 -11.46 5.61 1.05
N THR A 105 -10.24 6.11 0.84
CA THR A 105 -9.99 7.16 -0.17
C THR A 105 -10.13 6.64 -1.60
N TYR A 106 -9.84 5.35 -1.82
CA TYR A 106 -10.04 4.73 -3.14
C TYR A 106 -11.53 4.64 -3.47
N SER A 107 -12.35 4.25 -2.50
CA SER A 107 -13.79 4.12 -2.71
C SER A 107 -14.46 5.47 -2.92
N GLU A 108 -13.98 6.51 -2.24
CA GLU A 108 -14.40 7.90 -2.45
C GLU A 108 -14.02 8.39 -3.86
N ALA A 109 -12.79 8.12 -4.32
CA ALA A 109 -12.34 8.46 -5.67
C ALA A 109 -13.13 7.74 -6.78
N ILE A 110 -13.49 6.47 -6.56
CA ILE A 110 -14.39 5.74 -7.47
C ILE A 110 -15.79 6.37 -7.46
N ALA A 111 -16.33 6.64 -6.27
CA ALA A 111 -17.68 7.16 -6.12
C ALA A 111 -17.86 8.57 -6.71
N SER A 112 -16.81 9.39 -6.68
CA SER A 112 -16.76 10.73 -7.29
C SER A 112 -16.47 10.70 -8.79
N GLY A 113 -15.97 9.58 -9.31
CA GLY A 113 -15.51 9.45 -10.70
C GLY A 113 -14.11 10.00 -10.95
N GLU A 114 -13.38 10.42 -9.90
CA GLU A 114 -11.97 10.82 -9.98
C GLU A 114 -11.09 9.65 -10.46
N ASP A 115 -11.41 8.42 -10.02
CA ASP A 115 -10.71 7.22 -10.43
C ASP A 115 -11.68 6.19 -11.04
N THR A 116 -11.49 5.89 -12.33
CA THR A 116 -12.35 4.93 -13.06
C THR A 116 -11.77 3.52 -13.11
N ASP A 117 -10.53 3.31 -12.66
CA ASP A 117 -9.88 2.00 -12.70
C ASP A 117 -10.29 1.18 -11.49
N LEU A 118 -11.23 0.25 -11.67
CA LEU A 118 -11.77 -0.61 -10.61
C LEU A 118 -10.89 -1.84 -10.30
N SER A 119 -9.71 -1.95 -10.92
CA SER A 119 -8.82 -3.12 -10.79
C SER A 119 -7.64 -2.90 -9.83
N LYS A 120 -7.49 -1.69 -9.27
CA LYS A 120 -6.30 -1.31 -8.50
C LYS A 120 -6.14 -2.03 -7.16
N CYS A 121 -7.21 -2.60 -6.59
CA CYS A 121 -7.14 -3.36 -5.33
C CYS A 121 -6.40 -4.70 -5.53
N SER A 122 -5.07 -4.68 -5.48
CA SER A 122 -4.24 -5.86 -5.69
C SER A 122 -4.55 -7.03 -4.73
N PRO A 123 -4.73 -6.82 -3.41
CA PRO A 123 -4.98 -7.94 -2.50
C PRO A 123 -6.34 -8.61 -2.77
N GLY A 124 -7.36 -7.79 -3.06
CA GLY A 124 -8.72 -8.24 -3.37
C GLY A 124 -8.87 -8.85 -4.78
N GLY A 125 -7.98 -8.50 -5.71
CA GLY A 125 -7.87 -9.15 -7.01
C GLY A 125 -9.16 -9.10 -7.84
N LYS A 126 -9.41 -10.19 -8.59
CA LYS A 126 -10.56 -10.30 -9.51
C LYS A 126 -11.91 -10.22 -8.80
N GLU A 127 -12.02 -10.81 -7.61
CA GLU A 127 -13.28 -10.80 -6.84
C GLU A 127 -13.69 -9.37 -6.48
N THR A 128 -12.76 -8.57 -5.92
CA THR A 128 -13.01 -7.15 -5.67
C THR A 128 -13.30 -6.39 -6.96
N SER A 129 -12.51 -6.59 -8.03
CA SER A 129 -12.72 -5.86 -9.27
C SER A 129 -14.10 -6.13 -9.88
N LYS A 130 -14.53 -7.41 -9.92
CA LYS A 130 -15.86 -7.81 -10.36
C LYS A 130 -16.94 -7.17 -9.49
N LYS A 131 -16.78 -7.21 -8.16
CA LYS A 131 -17.79 -6.66 -7.26
C LYS A 131 -17.91 -5.13 -7.38
N LEU A 132 -16.79 -4.43 -7.53
CA LEU A 132 -16.79 -2.99 -7.77
C LEU A 132 -17.48 -2.64 -9.09
N LYS A 133 -17.23 -3.40 -10.18
CA LYS A 133 -17.94 -3.23 -11.45
C LYS A 133 -19.46 -3.39 -11.29
N GLU A 134 -19.90 -4.45 -10.62
CA GLU A 134 -21.32 -4.70 -10.33
C GLU A 134 -21.97 -3.52 -9.57
N LEU A 135 -21.31 -3.03 -8.52
CA LEU A 135 -21.81 -1.92 -7.70
C LEU A 135 -21.87 -0.60 -8.47
N VAL A 136 -20.85 -0.29 -9.27
CA VAL A 136 -20.81 0.92 -10.10
C VAL A 136 -21.85 0.85 -11.22
N ALA A 137 -22.03 -0.31 -11.85
CA ALA A 137 -23.06 -0.53 -12.87
C ALA A 137 -24.48 -0.43 -12.28
N GLY A 138 -24.72 -1.04 -11.12
CA GLY A 138 -26.01 -0.97 -10.42
C GLY A 138 -26.40 0.46 -10.05
N ARG A 139 -25.44 1.32 -9.70
CA ARG A 139 -25.69 2.75 -9.45
C ARG A 139 -26.12 3.50 -10.72
N LYS A 140 -25.54 3.18 -11.88
CA LYS A 140 -25.95 3.79 -13.16
C LYS A 140 -27.38 3.38 -13.58
N ALA A 141 -27.90 2.27 -13.05
CA ALA A 141 -29.23 1.76 -13.35
C ALA A 141 -30.35 2.26 -12.41
N LEU A 142 -30.00 2.86 -11.26
CA LEU A 142 -30.96 3.43 -10.32
C LEU A 142 -31.21 4.92 -10.64
N PRO A 143 -32.47 5.41 -10.61
CA PRO A 143 -32.73 6.85 -10.65
C PRO A 143 -32.06 7.47 -9.43
N THR A 144 -31.31 8.56 -9.62
CA THR A 144 -30.77 9.37 -8.53
C THR A 144 -31.93 9.86 -7.66
N VAL A 145 -32.17 9.20 -6.53
CA VAL A 145 -33.03 9.74 -5.48
C VAL A 145 -32.18 10.79 -4.75
N GLU A 146 -32.53 12.06 -4.92
CA GLU A 146 -32.01 13.13 -4.08
C GLU A 146 -32.38 12.84 -2.63
N VAL A 147 -31.42 12.34 -1.85
CA VAL A 147 -31.54 12.30 -0.40
C VAL A 147 -31.29 13.72 0.07
N ASN A 148 -32.38 14.45 0.31
CA ASN A 148 -32.36 15.77 0.95
C ASN A 148 -31.61 15.69 2.30
N GLY A 149 -30.42 16.29 2.35
CA GLY A 149 -29.64 16.43 3.59
C GLY A 149 -28.13 16.56 3.43
N TYR A 150 -27.56 16.31 2.25
CA TYR A 150 -26.13 16.48 2.00
C TYR A 150 -25.91 17.55 0.91
N GLN A 151 -25.48 18.74 1.31
CA GLN A 151 -24.96 19.73 0.36
C GLN A 151 -23.52 19.35 0.00
N PRO A 152 -23.19 19.09 -1.27
CA PRO A 152 -21.80 19.00 -1.68
C PRO A 152 -21.18 20.39 -1.51
N SER A 153 -20.11 20.50 -0.70
CA SER A 153 -19.40 21.77 -0.54
C SER A 153 -18.69 22.13 -1.85
N THR A 154 -19.30 23.02 -2.64
CA THR A 154 -18.68 23.66 -3.80
C THR A 154 -17.77 24.81 -3.34
N ASN A 155 -16.67 24.48 -2.66
CA ASN A 155 -15.55 25.41 -2.52
C ASN A 155 -14.35 24.81 -3.24
N GLY A 156 -13.94 25.47 -4.33
CA GLY A 156 -12.83 25.08 -5.18
C GLY A 156 -11.60 24.67 -4.38
N HIS A 157 -11.44 23.36 -4.22
CA HIS A 157 -10.27 22.74 -3.64
C HIS A 157 -9.33 22.38 -4.78
N GLN A 158 -8.14 22.99 -4.75
CA GLN A 158 -6.98 22.45 -5.43
C GLN A 158 -6.77 20.99 -5.02
N PRO A 159 -6.20 20.15 -5.91
CA PRO A 159 -6.14 18.70 -5.72
C PRO A 159 -5.34 18.35 -4.47
N SER A 160 -6.02 17.96 -3.40
CA SER A 160 -5.38 17.40 -2.21
C SER A 160 -5.14 15.91 -2.43
N THR A 161 -4.11 15.57 -3.22
CA THR A 161 -3.49 14.25 -3.10
C THR A 161 -2.67 14.27 -1.81
N ASN A 162 -3.23 13.79 -0.71
CA ASN A 162 -2.55 13.80 0.59
C ASN A 162 -2.98 12.56 1.40
N GLY A 163 -2.11 11.68 1.89
CA GLY A 163 -0.67 11.86 2.08
C GLY A 163 -0.32 12.95 3.10
N HIS A 164 -1.32 13.51 3.81
CA HIS A 164 -1.05 14.44 4.88
C HIS A 164 -0.74 13.66 6.15
N ALA A 165 0.55 13.67 6.46
CA ALA A 165 1.09 13.45 7.78
C ALA A 165 0.17 14.06 8.84
N ALA A 166 -0.27 13.24 9.79
CA ALA A 166 -0.79 13.73 11.05
C ALA A 166 0.23 14.72 11.62
N LYS A 167 -0.24 15.87 12.13
CA LYS A 167 0.61 16.78 12.90
C LYS A 167 1.36 15.96 13.95
N PRO A 168 2.70 16.02 14.01
CA PRO A 168 3.43 15.34 15.07
C PRO A 168 2.97 15.95 16.39
N SER A 169 2.56 15.08 17.31
CA SER A 169 2.56 15.42 18.73
C SER A 169 3.96 15.94 19.04
N ALA A 170 4.04 17.15 19.60
CA ALA A 170 5.29 17.80 19.92
C ALA A 170 6.01 16.99 21.01
N ASN A 171 6.83 16.03 20.58
CA ASN A 171 7.99 15.45 21.25
C ASN A 171 8.63 14.39 20.33
N GLY A 172 9.41 14.85 19.36
CA GLY A 172 10.23 14.01 18.49
C GLY A 172 11.00 14.88 17.50
N HIS A 173 12.32 14.71 17.41
CA HIS A 173 13.21 15.53 16.59
C HIS A 173 12.79 15.54 15.11
N GLY A 174 12.28 16.67 14.62
CA GLY A 174 11.71 16.79 13.28
C GLY A 174 12.76 16.91 12.17
N HIS A 175 12.73 15.99 11.21
CA HIS A 175 13.32 16.17 9.89
C HIS A 175 12.29 16.83 8.95
N ALA A 176 12.76 17.71 8.05
CA ALA A 176 11.92 18.38 7.05
C ALA A 176 11.25 17.35 6.11
N PRO A 177 10.02 17.60 5.60
CA PRO A 177 9.36 16.69 4.68
C PRO A 177 10.22 16.46 3.43
N SER A 178 10.49 15.19 3.13
CA SER A 178 11.23 14.78 1.94
C SER A 178 10.54 15.30 0.67
N GLN A 179 11.33 15.83 -0.28
CA GLN A 179 10.86 16.22 -1.60
C GLN A 179 10.48 15.03 -2.51
N PHE A 180 10.79 13.81 -2.07
CA PHE A 180 10.57 12.59 -2.82
C PHE A 180 9.31 11.85 -2.36
N ASP A 181 8.46 11.50 -3.32
CA ASP A 181 7.20 10.81 -3.13
C ASP A 181 6.92 9.85 -4.30
N ARG A 182 5.72 9.29 -4.37
CA ARG A 182 5.32 8.36 -5.46
C ARG A 182 5.39 8.99 -6.85
N LYS A 183 5.13 10.28 -7.00
CA LYS A 183 5.14 11.01 -8.28
C LYS A 183 6.54 11.53 -8.62
N ASN A 184 7.37 11.79 -7.61
CA ASN A 184 8.76 12.21 -7.72
C ASN A 184 9.66 11.25 -6.91
N PRO A 185 9.90 10.02 -7.39
CA PRO A 185 10.68 9.03 -6.63
C PRO A 185 12.17 9.41 -6.58
N PHE A 186 12.84 9.07 -5.49
CA PHE A 186 14.29 9.17 -5.39
C PHE A 186 14.95 8.03 -6.17
N HIS A 187 15.91 8.34 -7.04
CA HIS A 187 16.64 7.32 -7.78
C HIS A 187 17.81 6.77 -6.94
N ALA A 188 17.52 5.77 -6.11
CA ALA A 188 18.45 5.17 -5.16
C ALA A 188 19.37 4.13 -5.83
N PRO A 189 20.71 4.24 -5.70
CA PRO A 189 21.64 3.20 -6.12
C PRO A 189 21.48 1.90 -5.34
N LEU A 190 21.45 0.77 -6.04
CA LEU A 190 21.51 -0.57 -5.46
C LEU A 190 22.91 -0.83 -4.87
N LEU A 191 22.98 -1.10 -3.57
CA LEU A 191 24.21 -1.46 -2.88
C LEU A 191 24.46 -2.96 -2.95
N GLU A 192 23.44 -3.75 -2.64
CA GLU A 192 23.56 -5.19 -2.52
C GLU A 192 22.26 -5.88 -2.90
N CYS A 193 22.38 -7.03 -3.57
CA CYS A 193 21.29 -7.99 -3.74
C CYS A 193 21.88 -9.41 -3.57
N ARG A 194 21.73 -10.01 -2.39
CA ARG A 194 22.28 -11.34 -2.07
C ARG A 194 21.18 -12.33 -1.74
N GLN A 195 21.46 -13.61 -1.97
CA GLN A 195 20.53 -14.68 -1.63
C GLN A 195 20.51 -14.94 -0.12
N LEU A 196 19.30 -15.12 0.43
CA LEU A 196 19.07 -15.51 1.83
C LEU A 196 18.73 -16.99 1.97
N THR A 197 18.08 -17.58 0.97
CA THR A 197 17.80 -19.02 0.96
C THR A 197 19.06 -19.82 0.65
N GLY A 198 19.23 -20.95 1.31
CA GLY A 198 20.32 -21.90 1.08
C GLY A 198 20.20 -22.66 -0.25
N SER A 199 21.30 -23.30 -0.64
CA SER A 199 21.33 -24.16 -1.82
C SER A 199 20.26 -25.26 -1.75
N GLY A 200 19.52 -25.48 -2.84
CA GLY A 200 18.46 -26.48 -2.91
C GLY A 200 17.10 -26.03 -2.37
N SER A 201 16.96 -24.79 -1.89
CA SER A 201 15.64 -24.22 -1.59
C SER A 201 14.75 -24.22 -2.84
N GLN A 202 13.45 -24.45 -2.64
CA GLN A 202 12.43 -24.26 -3.67
C GLN A 202 11.96 -22.79 -3.77
N LYS A 203 12.49 -21.93 -2.91
CA LYS A 203 12.23 -20.50 -2.86
C LYS A 203 13.51 -19.75 -3.21
N ASP A 204 13.33 -18.59 -3.80
CA ASP A 204 14.39 -17.63 -3.97
C ASP A 204 14.00 -16.38 -3.18
N VAL A 205 14.69 -16.12 -2.07
CA VAL A 205 14.49 -14.93 -1.24
C VAL A 205 15.80 -14.16 -1.19
N ARG A 206 15.74 -12.86 -1.45
CA ARG A 206 16.91 -11.98 -1.48
C ARG A 206 16.86 -10.94 -0.38
N PHE A 207 18.03 -10.64 0.17
CA PHE A 207 18.29 -9.39 0.86
C PHE A 207 18.65 -8.35 -0.20
N VAL A 208 18.05 -7.16 -0.11
CA VAL A 208 18.30 -6.05 -1.03
C VAL A 208 18.58 -4.79 -0.23
N ALA A 209 19.64 -4.06 -0.54
CA ALA A 209 19.99 -2.80 0.11
C ALA A 209 20.15 -1.67 -0.91
N PHE A 210 19.58 -0.50 -0.60
CA PHE A 210 19.73 0.74 -1.35
C PHE A 210 20.36 1.82 -0.48
N THR A 211 21.16 2.70 -1.08
CA THR A 211 21.60 3.92 -0.40
C THR A 211 20.59 5.04 -0.55
N LEU A 212 20.30 5.71 0.56
CA LEU A 212 19.50 6.92 0.68
C LEU A 212 20.36 8.19 0.79
N ARG A 213 21.69 8.07 0.68
CA ARG A 213 22.62 9.20 0.81
C ARG A 213 22.24 10.35 -0.12
N GLY A 214 22.19 11.56 0.45
CA GLY A 214 21.86 12.78 -0.29
C GLY A 214 20.39 12.94 -0.66
N SER A 215 19.51 12.00 -0.30
CA SER A 215 18.07 12.13 -0.56
C SER A 215 17.33 12.93 0.51
N GLY A 216 17.79 12.88 1.76
CA GLY A 216 17.00 13.36 2.91
C GLY A 216 15.76 12.51 3.21
N LEU A 217 15.59 11.35 2.57
CA LEU A 217 14.54 10.40 2.91
C LEU A 217 14.77 9.88 4.33
N ALA A 218 13.72 9.95 5.14
CA ALA A 218 13.62 9.33 6.44
C ALA A 218 12.44 8.37 6.45
N TYR A 219 12.55 7.31 7.25
CA TYR A 219 11.49 6.33 7.48
C TYR A 219 11.57 5.82 8.91
N GLU A 220 10.48 5.26 9.41
CA GLU A 220 10.44 4.57 10.70
C GLU A 220 10.28 3.07 10.49
N VAL A 221 10.71 2.28 11.47
CA VAL A 221 10.53 0.83 11.39
C VAL A 221 9.05 0.46 11.33
N GLY A 222 8.71 -0.41 10.38
CA GLY A 222 7.34 -0.75 10.02
C GLY A 222 6.77 0.02 8.83
N ASP A 223 7.50 1.02 8.30
CA ASP A 223 7.22 1.57 6.98
C ASP A 223 7.54 0.60 5.85
N ALA A 224 6.98 0.87 4.67
CA ALA A 224 7.30 0.17 3.44
C ALA A 224 8.07 1.07 2.47
N LEU A 225 8.95 0.48 1.67
CA LEU A 225 9.57 1.14 0.53
C LEU A 225 8.74 0.85 -0.72
N GLY A 226 8.27 1.89 -1.39
CA GLY A 226 7.72 1.79 -2.73
C GLY A 226 8.84 1.79 -3.76
N LEU A 227 8.89 0.75 -4.56
CA LEU A 227 9.80 0.58 -5.69
C LEU A 227 9.05 0.81 -7.00
N MET A 228 9.59 1.65 -7.88
CA MET A 228 9.17 1.77 -9.28
C MET A 228 9.91 0.71 -10.11
N PRO A 229 9.25 -0.37 -10.54
CA PRO A 229 9.92 -1.45 -11.24
C PRO A 229 9.98 -1.20 -12.75
N GLU A 230 10.80 -1.99 -13.45
CA GLU A 230 10.82 -2.08 -14.92
C GLU A 230 10.48 -3.51 -15.36
N ASN A 231 9.82 -3.65 -16.52
CA ASN A 231 9.53 -4.94 -17.11
C ASN A 231 10.81 -5.62 -17.62
N ASP A 232 10.76 -6.95 -17.70
CA ASP A 232 11.85 -7.77 -18.24
C ASP A 232 12.14 -7.39 -19.71
N PRO A 233 13.37 -6.98 -20.07
CA PRO A 233 13.73 -6.62 -21.44
C PRO A 233 13.36 -7.70 -22.46
N GLU A 234 13.53 -8.99 -22.11
CA GLU A 234 13.18 -10.10 -23.00
C GLU A 234 11.67 -10.15 -23.30
N LEU A 235 10.84 -9.86 -22.29
CA LEU A 235 9.39 -9.81 -22.46
C LEU A 235 8.97 -8.57 -23.27
N VAL A 236 9.59 -7.43 -23.02
CA VAL A 236 9.35 -6.19 -23.78
C VAL A 236 9.61 -6.42 -25.27
N GLU A 237 10.77 -6.98 -25.61
CA GLU A 237 11.13 -7.28 -27.00
C GLU A 237 10.18 -8.29 -27.66
N ALA A 238 9.77 -9.32 -26.91
CA ALA A 238 8.83 -10.32 -27.42
C ALA A 238 7.45 -9.70 -27.70
N VAL A 239 6.95 -8.84 -26.81
CA VAL A 239 5.70 -8.11 -26.99
C VAL A 239 5.79 -7.15 -28.18
N LEU A 240 6.86 -6.36 -28.32
CA LEU A 240 7.06 -5.49 -29.48
C LEU A 240 7.04 -6.26 -30.79
N ARG A 241 7.73 -7.40 -30.84
CA ARG A 241 7.75 -8.28 -32.01
C ARG A 241 6.36 -8.80 -32.35
N ALA A 242 5.58 -9.23 -31.35
CA ALA A 242 4.22 -9.71 -31.54
C ALA A 242 3.27 -8.59 -32.02
N MET A 243 3.52 -7.34 -31.63
CA MET A 243 2.83 -6.15 -32.15
C MET A 243 3.27 -5.76 -33.57
N GLY A 244 4.37 -6.31 -34.09
CA GLY A 244 4.98 -5.88 -35.36
C GLY A 244 5.75 -4.57 -35.26
N ALA A 245 6.25 -4.21 -34.08
CA ALA A 245 6.94 -2.96 -33.78
C ALA A 245 8.46 -3.15 -33.62
N ARG A 246 9.23 -2.09 -33.85
CA ARG A 246 10.69 -2.05 -33.69
C ARG A 246 11.14 -1.57 -32.32
N GLY A 247 10.30 -0.83 -31.61
CA GLY A 247 10.64 -0.24 -30.32
C GLY A 247 11.03 1.23 -30.38
N ASP A 248 11.20 1.80 -31.58
CA ASP A 248 11.60 3.20 -31.80
C ASP A 248 10.43 4.12 -32.18
N GLU A 249 9.22 3.58 -32.30
CA GLU A 249 8.01 4.36 -32.56
C GLU A 249 7.71 5.29 -31.38
N LEU A 250 7.39 6.55 -31.66
CA LEU A 250 7.00 7.49 -30.62
C LEU A 250 5.53 7.25 -30.24
N VAL A 251 5.29 7.05 -28.94
CA VAL A 251 3.97 6.82 -28.38
C VAL A 251 3.73 7.72 -27.16
N PRO A 252 2.47 8.11 -26.89
CA PRO A 252 2.12 8.82 -25.67
C PRO A 252 2.41 7.96 -24.42
N ALA A 253 2.89 8.60 -23.37
CA ALA A 253 3.10 8.00 -22.05
C ALA A 253 2.43 8.86 -20.95
N PRO A 254 2.24 8.33 -19.73
CA PRO A 254 1.69 9.09 -18.61
C PRO A 254 2.41 10.42 -18.39
N GLY A 255 1.66 11.47 -18.02
CA GLY A 255 2.20 12.82 -17.79
C GLY A 255 2.36 13.67 -19.05
N GLY A 256 1.78 13.25 -20.19
CA GLY A 256 1.84 14.00 -21.45
C GLY A 256 3.18 13.89 -22.18
N LEU A 257 4.03 12.94 -21.77
CA LEU A 257 5.29 12.64 -22.41
C LEU A 257 5.06 11.87 -23.72
N CYS A 258 5.96 12.03 -24.68
CA CYS A 258 6.10 11.13 -25.82
C CYS A 258 7.45 10.42 -25.70
N VAL A 259 7.42 9.09 -25.67
CA VAL A 259 8.61 8.25 -25.50
C VAL A 259 8.63 7.17 -26.57
N HIS A 260 9.76 6.50 -26.73
CA HIS A 260 9.84 5.34 -27.60
C HIS A 260 8.99 4.18 -27.04
N SER A 261 8.36 3.42 -27.94
CA SER A 261 7.47 2.29 -27.60
C SER A 261 8.16 1.25 -26.71
N TYR A 262 9.47 1.05 -26.86
CA TYR A 262 10.27 0.23 -25.94
C TYR A 262 10.23 0.78 -24.51
N GLU A 263 10.48 2.08 -24.31
CA GLU A 263 10.46 2.70 -22.98
C GLU A 263 9.04 2.69 -22.37
N ALA A 264 8.02 2.92 -23.20
CA ALA A 264 6.62 2.80 -22.78
C ALA A 264 6.32 1.43 -22.17
N LEU A 265 6.67 0.35 -22.88
CA LEU A 265 6.46 -1.01 -22.39
C LEU A 265 7.41 -1.40 -21.26
N ALA A 266 8.64 -0.87 -21.23
CA ALA A 266 9.60 -1.17 -20.19
C ALA A 266 9.22 -0.54 -18.84
N LYS A 267 8.72 0.70 -18.83
CA LYS A 267 8.62 1.50 -17.59
C LYS A 267 7.22 2.00 -17.25
N HIS A 268 6.32 2.10 -18.22
CA HIS A 268 5.07 2.86 -18.04
C HIS A 268 3.81 2.00 -18.01
N TYR A 269 3.84 0.80 -18.61
CA TYR A 269 2.65 -0.05 -18.75
C TYR A 269 2.85 -1.47 -18.23
N VAL A 270 1.75 -2.07 -17.77
CA VAL A 270 1.70 -3.47 -17.37
C VAL A 270 1.58 -4.34 -18.61
N ILE A 271 2.61 -5.15 -18.87
CA ILE A 271 2.60 -6.15 -19.96
C ILE A 271 2.42 -7.59 -19.46
N THR A 272 2.49 -7.82 -18.15
CA THR A 272 2.34 -9.14 -17.51
C THR A 272 0.88 -9.51 -17.19
N LYS A 273 -0.08 -8.67 -17.58
CA LYS A 273 -1.52 -8.88 -17.46
C LYS A 273 -2.20 -8.19 -18.62
N VAL A 274 -3.33 -8.75 -19.05
CA VAL A 274 -4.17 -8.14 -20.08
C VAL A 274 -5.22 -7.24 -19.44
N SER A 275 -5.41 -6.05 -20.00
CA SER A 275 -6.52 -5.15 -19.64
C SER A 275 -7.75 -5.39 -20.51
N ASP A 276 -8.94 -5.18 -19.95
CA ASP A 276 -10.21 -5.24 -20.69
C ASP A 276 -10.21 -4.28 -21.89
N LYS A 277 -9.60 -3.09 -21.72
CA LYS A 277 -9.47 -2.09 -22.78
C LYS A 277 -8.64 -2.60 -23.96
N LEU A 278 -7.52 -3.29 -23.69
CA LEU A 278 -6.68 -3.85 -24.74
C LEU A 278 -7.42 -4.97 -25.48
N ALA A 279 -8.05 -5.88 -24.74
CA ALA A 279 -8.83 -6.97 -25.35
C ALA A 279 -9.98 -6.45 -26.22
N ALA A 280 -10.72 -5.43 -25.76
CA ALA A 280 -11.78 -4.79 -26.53
C ALA A 280 -11.25 -4.11 -27.80
N LEU A 281 -10.16 -3.34 -27.69
CA LEU A 281 -9.52 -2.70 -28.84
C LEU A 281 -9.09 -3.74 -29.88
N LEU A 282 -8.48 -4.84 -29.44
CA LEU A 282 -8.07 -5.93 -30.32
C LEU A 282 -9.26 -6.62 -30.99
N ALA A 283 -10.39 -6.78 -30.28
CA ALA A 283 -11.60 -7.36 -30.84
C ALA A 283 -12.16 -6.52 -32.01
N ASP A 284 -12.07 -5.19 -31.90
CA ASP A 284 -12.53 -4.26 -32.95
C ASP A 284 -11.58 -4.18 -34.14
N ASN A 285 -10.33 -4.60 -33.96
CA ASN A 285 -9.27 -4.58 -34.97
C ASN A 285 -8.82 -5.99 -35.42
N ALA A 286 -9.64 -7.02 -35.17
CA ALA A 286 -9.40 -8.37 -35.66
C ALA A 286 -9.98 -8.56 -37.06
N SER A 287 -9.15 -9.02 -38.00
CA SER A 287 -9.60 -9.35 -39.35
C SER A 287 -10.30 -10.70 -39.44
N ASP A 288 -10.01 -11.62 -38.51
CA ASP A 288 -10.73 -12.89 -38.38
C ASP A 288 -11.97 -12.72 -37.49
N ALA A 289 -13.15 -13.05 -38.03
CA ALA A 289 -14.42 -12.86 -37.33
C ALA A 289 -14.58 -13.80 -36.11
N SER A 290 -13.96 -14.98 -36.13
CA SER A 290 -13.96 -15.90 -34.99
C SER A 290 -13.10 -15.36 -33.86
N GLU A 291 -11.88 -14.89 -34.16
CA GLU A 291 -11.00 -14.23 -33.18
C GLU A 291 -11.67 -13.00 -32.56
N ALA A 292 -12.26 -12.13 -33.38
CA ALA A 292 -13.02 -10.97 -32.91
C ALA A 292 -14.18 -11.40 -31.98
N GLY A 293 -14.92 -12.45 -32.35
CA GLY A 293 -16.01 -13.00 -31.53
C GLY A 293 -15.52 -13.47 -30.17
N THR A 294 -14.45 -14.26 -30.13
CA THR A 294 -13.85 -14.75 -28.87
C THR A 294 -13.35 -13.60 -27.99
N LEU A 295 -12.64 -12.63 -28.57
CA LEU A 295 -12.15 -11.46 -27.82
C LEU A 295 -13.31 -10.66 -27.20
N ARG A 296 -14.42 -10.46 -27.93
CA ARG A 296 -15.62 -9.80 -27.37
C ARG A 296 -16.18 -10.57 -26.19
N THR A 297 -16.27 -11.89 -26.28
CA THR A 297 -16.73 -12.75 -25.17
C THR A 297 -15.81 -12.65 -23.95
N LEU A 298 -14.50 -12.54 -24.13
CA LEU A 298 -13.55 -12.41 -23.01
C LEU A 298 -13.72 -11.10 -22.21
N VAL A 299 -14.29 -10.06 -22.81
CA VAL A 299 -14.51 -8.76 -22.15
C VAL A 299 -15.90 -8.67 -21.50
N GLN A 300 -16.79 -9.62 -21.76
CA GLN A 300 -18.12 -9.65 -21.15
C GLN A 300 -18.05 -10.08 -19.68
N ASP A 301 -18.71 -9.32 -18.79
CA ASP A 301 -18.63 -9.50 -17.33
C ASP A 301 -19.38 -10.76 -16.81
N ASP A 302 -20.21 -11.40 -17.64
CA ASP A 302 -21.02 -12.59 -17.33
C ASP A 302 -20.35 -13.94 -17.68
N VAL A 303 -19.13 -13.91 -18.25
CA VAL A 303 -18.33 -15.09 -18.62
C VAL A 303 -17.08 -15.18 -17.73
N GLU A 304 -16.28 -16.26 -17.83
CA GLU A 304 -15.00 -16.45 -17.11
C GLU A 304 -14.01 -15.26 -17.29
N GLY A 305 -14.21 -14.48 -18.36
CA GLY A 305 -13.42 -13.31 -18.71
C GLY A 305 -12.01 -13.66 -19.17
N ILE A 306 -11.15 -12.65 -19.28
CA ILE A 306 -9.75 -12.86 -19.67
C ILE A 306 -9.05 -13.73 -18.61
N PRO A 307 -8.41 -14.86 -18.99
CA PRO A 307 -7.72 -15.73 -18.04
C PRO A 307 -6.69 -14.95 -17.21
N ALA A 308 -6.73 -15.12 -15.88
CA ALA A 308 -5.86 -14.36 -14.95
C ALA A 308 -4.36 -14.60 -15.16
N VAL A 309 -4.06 -15.67 -15.88
CA VAL A 309 -2.73 -16.19 -16.14
C VAL A 309 -2.17 -15.68 -17.47
N TRP A 310 -2.97 -15.02 -18.32
CA TRP A 310 -2.49 -14.47 -19.58
C TRP A 310 -1.74 -13.15 -19.38
N ASP A 311 -0.62 -13.02 -20.09
CA ASP A 311 0.04 -11.75 -20.33
C ASP A 311 -0.27 -11.18 -21.72
N VAL A 312 0.23 -9.97 -22.01
CA VAL A 312 -0.03 -9.32 -23.30
C VAL A 312 0.52 -10.15 -24.46
N LEU A 313 1.66 -10.83 -24.29
CA LEU A 313 2.22 -11.67 -25.34
C LEU A 313 1.31 -12.87 -25.64
N ASP A 314 0.78 -13.53 -24.61
CA ASP A 314 -0.16 -14.65 -24.81
C ASP A 314 -1.40 -14.22 -25.60
N LEU A 315 -1.93 -13.03 -25.32
CA LEU A 315 -3.08 -12.47 -26.03
C LEU A 315 -2.76 -12.26 -27.52
N LEU A 316 -1.60 -11.67 -27.83
CA LEU A 316 -1.21 -11.37 -29.20
C LEU A 316 -0.87 -12.62 -30.02
N ASP A 317 -0.30 -13.64 -29.36
CA ASP A 317 -0.01 -14.95 -29.96
C ASP A 317 -1.30 -15.75 -30.21
N GLN A 318 -2.28 -15.65 -29.30
CA GLN A 318 -3.56 -16.36 -29.42
C GLN A 318 -4.49 -15.75 -30.48
N PHE A 319 -4.38 -14.44 -30.73
CA PHE A 319 -5.21 -13.69 -31.69
C PHE A 319 -4.34 -12.97 -32.73
N PRO A 320 -3.69 -13.69 -33.66
CA PRO A 320 -2.76 -13.13 -34.63
C PRO A 320 -3.43 -12.19 -35.65
N SER A 321 -4.75 -12.27 -35.85
CA SER A 321 -5.48 -11.37 -36.75
C SER A 321 -5.82 -10.01 -36.12
N ALA A 322 -5.78 -9.90 -34.79
CA ALA A 322 -6.08 -8.70 -34.03
C ALA A 322 -4.90 -7.72 -34.06
N ARG A 323 -4.96 -6.71 -34.94
CA ARG A 323 -3.87 -5.76 -35.13
C ARG A 323 -4.40 -4.32 -35.17
N ALA A 324 -4.22 -3.61 -34.06
CA ALA A 324 -4.50 -2.18 -33.93
C ALA A 324 -3.20 -1.36 -34.05
N PRO A 325 -3.28 -0.03 -34.25
CA PRO A 325 -2.11 0.84 -34.20
C PRO A 325 -1.37 0.71 -32.86
N ILE A 326 -0.03 0.67 -32.89
CA ILE A 326 0.81 0.45 -31.70
C ILE A 326 0.52 1.45 -30.57
N ALA A 327 0.32 2.73 -30.92
CA ALA A 327 0.03 3.77 -29.95
C ALA A 327 -1.28 3.50 -29.19
N ASP A 328 -2.31 3.01 -29.90
CA ASP A 328 -3.60 2.69 -29.30
C ASP A 328 -3.51 1.43 -28.43
N MET A 329 -2.75 0.42 -28.88
CA MET A 329 -2.51 -0.80 -28.10
C MET A 329 -1.80 -0.50 -26.79
N ILE A 330 -0.73 0.30 -26.83
CA ILE A 330 0.01 0.70 -25.63
C ILE A 330 -0.86 1.56 -24.71
N ALA A 331 -1.60 2.53 -25.26
CA ALA A 331 -2.50 3.37 -24.48
C ALA A 331 -3.68 2.60 -23.84
N ALA A 332 -4.07 1.46 -24.40
CA ALA A 332 -5.09 0.58 -23.85
C ALA A 332 -4.60 -0.27 -22.67
N MET A 333 -3.29 -0.35 -22.42
CA MET A 333 -2.73 -1.07 -21.27
C MET A 333 -2.90 -0.29 -19.96
N SER A 334 -2.91 -1.02 -18.84
CA SER A 334 -2.93 -0.39 -17.52
C SER A 334 -1.56 0.21 -17.17
N PRO A 335 -1.50 1.36 -16.48
CA PRO A 335 -0.24 1.94 -16.03
C PRO A 335 0.51 1.02 -15.05
N LEU A 336 1.82 0.93 -15.20
CA LEU A 336 2.68 0.17 -14.30
C LEU A 336 2.63 0.76 -12.88
N GLN A 337 2.41 -0.11 -11.89
CA GLN A 337 2.28 0.29 -10.50
C GLN A 337 3.58 0.01 -9.73
N PRO A 338 3.95 0.86 -8.75
CA PRO A 338 5.00 0.55 -7.81
C PRO A 338 4.68 -0.71 -7.00
N ARG A 339 5.72 -1.37 -6.50
CA ARG A 339 5.60 -2.47 -5.54
C ARG A 339 6.09 -2.02 -4.18
N LEU A 340 5.27 -2.24 -3.16
CA LEU A 340 5.64 -2.00 -1.77
C LEU A 340 6.36 -3.23 -1.21
N TYR A 341 7.42 -2.97 -0.44
CA TYR A 341 8.16 -3.95 0.35
C TYR A 341 8.30 -3.42 1.77
N SER A 342 7.88 -4.17 2.79
CA SER A 342 8.11 -3.79 4.19
C SER A 342 9.63 -3.63 4.41
N ILE A 343 10.02 -2.49 5.00
CA ILE A 343 11.43 -2.17 5.23
C ILE A 343 11.97 -3.12 6.30
N SER A 344 13.13 -3.72 6.03
CA SER A 344 13.78 -4.69 6.92
C SER A 344 15.02 -4.17 7.63
N SER A 345 15.18 -2.85 7.74
CA SER A 345 16.26 -2.19 8.50
C SER A 345 15.77 -1.03 9.36
N SER A 346 16.50 -0.68 10.42
CA SER A 346 16.35 0.60 11.13
C SER A 346 17.35 1.65 10.63
N LEU A 347 16.92 2.90 10.44
CA LEU A 347 17.85 4.02 10.15
C LEU A 347 18.84 4.30 11.29
N LYS A 348 18.51 3.90 12.53
CA LYS A 348 19.42 4.04 13.68
C LYS A 348 20.54 3.00 13.64
N ALA A 349 20.27 1.83 13.06
CA ALA A 349 21.26 0.79 12.86
C ALA A 349 22.05 0.99 11.55
N HIS A 350 21.37 1.43 10.49
CA HIS A 350 21.95 1.64 9.15
C HIS A 350 21.64 3.04 8.62
N PRO A 351 22.40 4.06 9.06
CA PRO A 351 22.20 5.42 8.58
C PRO A 351 22.34 5.51 7.05
N GLU A 352 21.41 6.24 6.42
CA GLU A 352 21.38 6.44 4.97
C GLU A 352 21.23 5.15 4.11
N GLU A 353 20.73 4.06 4.68
CA GLU A 353 20.42 2.83 3.94
C GLU A 353 18.98 2.39 4.17
N VAL A 354 18.42 1.67 3.20
CA VAL A 354 17.16 0.95 3.35
C VAL A 354 17.33 -0.48 2.85
N HIS A 355 16.95 -1.44 3.68
CA HIS A 355 17.04 -2.87 3.38
C HIS A 355 15.65 -3.46 3.16
N LEU A 356 15.55 -4.45 2.28
CA LEU A 356 14.33 -5.18 1.96
C LEU A 356 14.56 -6.69 2.01
N THR A 357 13.50 -7.44 2.30
CA THR A 357 13.46 -8.90 2.17
C THR A 357 12.52 -9.29 1.05
N VAL A 358 13.06 -9.73 -0.09
CA VAL A 358 12.33 -9.86 -1.36
C VAL A 358 12.17 -11.32 -1.73
N GLY A 359 10.92 -11.82 -1.71
CA GLY A 359 10.58 -13.11 -2.30
C GLY A 359 10.48 -13.00 -3.82
N VAL A 360 11.30 -13.78 -4.54
CA VAL A 360 11.30 -13.76 -6.00
C VAL A 360 10.16 -14.60 -6.55
N VAL A 361 9.32 -13.97 -7.35
CA VAL A 361 8.18 -14.64 -8.00
C VAL A 361 8.64 -15.19 -9.34
N ARG A 362 8.70 -16.52 -9.44
CA ARG A 362 8.84 -17.25 -10.72
C ARG A 362 7.92 -18.46 -10.72
N TYR A 363 7.27 -18.72 -11.85
CA TYR A 363 6.46 -19.92 -12.05
C TYR A 363 6.40 -20.29 -13.53
N THR A 364 6.25 -21.58 -13.83
CA THR A 364 6.08 -22.05 -15.20
C THR A 364 4.60 -22.00 -15.58
N GLN A 365 4.33 -21.51 -16.78
CA GLN A 365 3.00 -21.54 -17.36
C GLN A 365 3.10 -21.85 -18.86
N GLY A 366 2.50 -22.97 -19.26
CA GLY A 366 2.72 -23.52 -20.59
C GLY A 366 4.22 -23.80 -20.80
N SER A 367 4.78 -23.28 -21.88
CA SER A 367 6.21 -23.39 -22.21
C SER A 367 7.08 -22.26 -21.65
N ARG A 368 6.49 -21.23 -21.03
CA ARG A 368 7.20 -20.01 -20.61
C ARG A 368 7.38 -19.96 -19.09
N ILE A 369 8.52 -19.44 -18.66
CA ILE A 369 8.75 -19.05 -17.26
C ILE A 369 8.22 -17.63 -17.08
N ARG A 370 7.25 -17.46 -16.19
CA ARG A 370 6.74 -16.16 -15.76
C ARG A 370 7.60 -15.63 -14.63
N LYS A 371 7.90 -14.34 -14.67
CA LYS A 371 8.69 -13.64 -13.66
C LYS A 371 7.85 -12.47 -13.12
N GLY A 372 7.81 -12.29 -11.80
CA GLY A 372 7.16 -11.12 -11.21
C GLY A 372 7.96 -9.86 -11.51
N VAL A 373 7.31 -8.80 -11.99
CA VAL A 373 7.96 -7.58 -12.50
C VAL A 373 8.98 -7.00 -11.52
N ALA A 374 8.53 -6.58 -10.33
CA ALA A 374 9.38 -5.92 -9.35
C ALA A 374 10.47 -6.82 -8.76
N SER A 375 10.13 -8.08 -8.43
CA SER A 375 11.12 -9.00 -7.90
C SER A 375 12.17 -9.37 -8.94
N ASN A 376 11.79 -9.55 -10.20
CA ASN A 376 12.72 -9.80 -11.29
C ASN A 376 13.60 -8.58 -11.56
N PHE A 377 13.00 -7.38 -11.55
CA PHE A 377 13.75 -6.14 -11.70
C PHE A 377 14.87 -6.03 -10.68
N LEU A 378 14.56 -6.22 -9.39
CA LEU A 378 15.57 -6.15 -8.32
C LEU A 378 16.67 -7.21 -8.41
N THR A 379 16.33 -8.41 -8.90
CA THR A 379 17.19 -9.59 -8.72
C THR A 379 17.93 -10.02 -9.98
N GLU A 380 17.40 -9.71 -11.16
CA GLU A 380 17.90 -10.21 -12.44
C GLU A 380 18.33 -9.11 -13.41
N THR A 381 17.73 -7.92 -13.36
CA THR A 381 18.01 -6.86 -14.35
C THR A 381 18.70 -5.64 -13.76
N LEU A 382 18.35 -5.23 -12.53
CA LEU A 382 19.03 -4.16 -11.82
C LEU A 382 20.41 -4.61 -11.33
N ARG A 383 21.47 -3.95 -11.80
CA ARG A 383 22.86 -4.23 -11.40
C ARG A 383 23.30 -3.33 -10.26
N THR A 384 24.29 -3.79 -9.49
CA THR A 384 24.91 -2.98 -8.44
C THR A 384 25.35 -1.62 -8.97
N ARG A 385 25.12 -0.57 -8.17
CA ARG A 385 25.31 0.86 -8.51
C ARG A 385 24.33 1.45 -9.53
N GLN A 386 23.52 0.66 -10.23
CA GLN A 386 22.38 1.20 -10.97
C GLN A 386 21.31 1.69 -10.01
N LYS A 387 20.47 2.61 -10.49
CA LYS A 387 19.48 3.29 -9.66
C LYS A 387 18.08 2.78 -9.96
N ALA A 388 17.28 2.62 -8.91
CA ALA A 388 15.84 2.40 -9.02
C ALA A 388 15.07 3.56 -8.39
N GLY A 389 13.90 3.89 -8.94
CA GLY A 389 13.03 4.88 -8.33
C GLY A 389 12.42 4.31 -7.05
N VAL A 390 12.63 4.96 -5.91
CA VAL A 390 12.10 4.56 -4.61
C VAL A 390 11.43 5.72 -3.88
N PHE A 391 10.45 5.42 -3.04
CA PHE A 391 9.83 6.38 -2.12
C PHE A 391 9.40 5.68 -0.84
N VAL A 392 9.30 6.42 0.26
CA VAL A 392 8.81 5.87 1.54
C VAL A 392 7.29 5.91 1.54
N HIS A 393 6.68 4.77 1.85
CA HIS A 393 5.26 4.66 2.13
C HIS A 393 5.07 4.47 3.64
N THR A 394 4.52 5.51 4.28
CA THR A 394 4.36 5.55 5.73
C THR A 394 3.22 4.63 6.18
N SER A 395 3.50 3.74 7.14
CA SER A 395 2.51 2.88 7.79
C SER A 395 2.40 3.22 9.29
N PRO A 396 1.73 4.32 9.66
CA PRO A 396 1.70 4.80 11.04
C PRO A 396 1.04 3.80 12.02
N GLY A 397 0.27 2.85 11.49
CA GLY A 397 -0.39 1.79 12.25
C GLY A 397 0.49 0.58 12.56
N PHE A 398 1.74 0.53 12.13
CA PHE A 398 2.65 -0.60 12.37
C PHE A 398 4.01 -0.08 12.87
N ARG A 399 4.17 0.00 14.20
CA ARG A 399 5.32 0.63 14.88
C ARG A 399 5.70 -0.11 16.15
N VAL A 400 6.97 -0.09 16.51
CA VAL A 400 7.39 -0.47 17.87
C VAL A 400 6.78 0.49 18.92
N PRO A 401 6.50 0.03 20.15
CA PRO A 401 6.01 0.90 21.21
C PRO A 401 7.01 2.02 21.52
N THR A 402 6.53 3.22 21.85
CA THR A 402 7.39 4.35 22.25
C THR A 402 8.14 4.05 23.55
N ASP A 403 7.49 3.32 24.46
CA ASP A 403 8.11 2.81 25.67
C ASP A 403 8.88 1.51 25.35
N GLY A 404 10.21 1.58 25.44
CA GLY A 404 11.11 0.48 25.14
C GLY A 404 11.01 -0.70 26.10
N ASP A 405 10.37 -0.53 27.27
CA ASP A 405 10.20 -1.61 28.25
C ASP A 405 8.96 -2.48 27.97
N VAL A 406 8.06 -2.01 27.09
CA VAL A 406 6.88 -2.76 26.67
C VAL A 406 7.29 -3.99 25.85
N PRO A 407 6.82 -5.20 26.20
CA PRO A 407 7.10 -6.42 25.44
C PRO A 407 6.45 -6.42 24.06
N ILE A 408 7.06 -7.11 23.11
CA ILE A 408 6.49 -7.32 21.77
C ILE A 408 6.50 -8.80 21.38
N ILE A 409 5.41 -9.23 20.73
CA ILE A 409 5.25 -10.54 20.11
C ILE A 409 5.09 -10.31 18.61
N MET A 410 5.95 -10.96 17.83
CA MET A 410 6.07 -10.76 16.39
C MET A 410 5.79 -12.09 15.68
N VAL A 411 4.85 -12.12 14.74
CA VAL A 411 4.51 -13.31 13.94
C VAL A 411 4.72 -13.00 12.47
N GLY A 412 5.79 -13.57 11.90
CA GLY A 412 6.25 -13.22 10.55
C GLY A 412 6.90 -14.36 9.80
N PRO A 413 6.12 -15.32 9.25
CA PRO A 413 6.67 -16.38 8.42
C PRO A 413 7.14 -15.88 7.04
N GLY A 414 8.17 -16.52 6.50
CA GLY A 414 8.77 -16.19 5.21
C GLY A 414 9.20 -14.72 5.13
N THR A 415 8.82 -14.01 4.06
CA THR A 415 9.12 -12.58 3.88
C THR A 415 8.40 -11.68 4.90
N GLY A 416 7.43 -12.21 5.65
CA GLY A 416 6.80 -11.51 6.77
C GLY A 416 7.77 -11.18 7.92
N ILE A 417 8.97 -11.76 7.93
CA ILE A 417 10.03 -11.40 8.89
C ILE A 417 10.60 -9.99 8.66
N ALA A 418 10.41 -9.41 7.47
CA ALA A 418 11.02 -8.16 7.06
C ALA A 418 10.93 -7.04 8.13
N PRO A 419 9.73 -6.58 8.55
CA PRO A 419 9.66 -5.51 9.53
C PRO A 419 10.17 -5.92 10.91
N PHE A 420 10.16 -7.21 11.25
CA PHE A 420 10.64 -7.69 12.55
C PHE A 420 12.15 -7.69 12.67
N ARG A 421 12.87 -7.88 11.55
CA ARG A 421 14.29 -7.58 11.48
C ARG A 421 14.55 -6.10 11.81
N ALA A 422 13.78 -5.19 11.22
CA ALA A 422 13.88 -3.76 11.49
C ALA A 422 13.54 -3.42 12.96
N PHE A 423 12.49 -4.03 13.53
CA PHE A 423 12.10 -3.82 14.93
C PHE A 423 13.19 -4.25 15.91
N LEU A 424 13.83 -5.39 15.67
CA LEU A 424 14.93 -5.86 16.50
C LEU A 424 16.16 -4.93 16.37
N GLU A 425 16.51 -4.49 15.17
CA GLU A 425 17.57 -3.49 14.97
C GLU A 425 17.27 -2.18 15.70
N GLU A 426 16.03 -1.68 15.63
CA GLU A 426 15.59 -0.46 16.31
C GLU A 426 15.69 -0.60 17.83
N ARG A 427 15.16 -1.69 18.39
CA ARG A 427 15.18 -1.95 19.83
C ARG A 427 16.59 -2.15 20.35
N SER A 428 17.46 -2.77 19.56
CA SER A 428 18.89 -2.84 19.87
C SER A 428 19.55 -1.46 19.87
N ALA A 429 19.34 -0.65 18.83
CA ALA A 429 19.95 0.67 18.68
C ALA A 429 19.48 1.69 19.72
N THR A 430 18.26 1.52 20.24
CA THR A 430 17.65 2.37 21.27
C THR A 430 17.87 1.88 22.70
N GLY A 431 18.43 0.69 22.89
CA GLY A 431 18.65 0.11 24.22
C GLY A 431 17.34 -0.28 24.93
N ALA A 432 16.31 -0.68 24.19
CA ALA A 432 15.03 -1.10 24.75
C ALA A 432 15.17 -2.41 25.55
N ASN A 433 14.64 -2.45 26.78
CA ASN A 433 14.78 -3.63 27.67
C ASN A 433 13.56 -4.56 27.66
N GLY A 434 12.46 -4.13 27.05
CA GLY A 434 11.25 -4.93 26.97
C GLY A 434 11.49 -6.20 26.15
N LYS A 435 10.84 -7.29 26.57
CA LYS A 435 11.04 -8.61 25.98
C LYS A 435 10.60 -8.67 24.52
N ASN A 436 11.33 -9.43 23.70
CA ASN A 436 11.02 -9.63 22.28
C ASN A 436 10.79 -11.11 22.01
N TRP A 437 9.65 -11.45 21.41
CA TRP A 437 9.32 -12.82 21.00
C TRP A 437 9.02 -12.85 19.51
N LEU A 438 9.74 -13.68 18.77
CA LEU A 438 9.49 -13.93 17.35
C LEU A 438 8.96 -15.35 17.10
N PHE A 439 7.82 -15.45 16.41
CA PHE A 439 7.36 -16.65 15.73
C PHE A 439 7.73 -16.55 14.26
N PHE A 440 8.69 -17.37 13.83
CA PHE A 440 9.12 -17.47 12.44
C PHE A 440 8.69 -18.80 11.85
N GLY A 441 8.42 -18.84 10.55
CA GLY A 441 8.17 -20.10 9.88
C GLY A 441 8.48 -20.05 8.40
N ASP A 442 8.92 -21.17 7.85
CA ASP A 442 9.15 -21.34 6.41
C ASP A 442 9.03 -22.82 6.00
N GLN A 443 9.55 -23.19 4.83
CA GLN A 443 9.46 -24.55 4.31
C GLN A 443 10.43 -25.49 5.04
N ARG A 444 11.74 -25.20 5.03
CA ARG A 444 12.77 -26.05 5.62
C ARG A 444 13.76 -25.27 6.46
N ARG A 445 14.22 -25.86 7.57
CA ARG A 445 15.20 -25.22 8.46
C ARG A 445 16.54 -24.94 7.79
N ASP A 446 17.03 -25.89 7.01
CA ASP A 446 18.39 -25.81 6.46
C ASP A 446 18.50 -24.84 5.27
N THR A 447 17.40 -24.62 4.54
CA THR A 447 17.41 -23.82 3.31
C THR A 447 16.60 -22.54 3.38
N ASP A 448 15.65 -22.41 4.30
CA ASP A 448 14.70 -21.30 4.30
C ASP A 448 14.66 -20.51 5.63
N PHE A 449 15.59 -20.77 6.55
CA PHE A 449 15.69 -20.02 7.80
C PHE A 449 16.35 -18.66 7.58
N LEU A 450 15.55 -17.71 7.07
CA LEU A 450 15.97 -16.35 6.76
C LEU A 450 16.59 -15.67 7.98
N TYR A 451 17.74 -15.02 7.79
CA TYR A 451 18.48 -14.29 8.84
C TYR A 451 18.87 -15.12 10.07
N ARG A 452 18.97 -16.46 9.93
CA ARG A 452 19.28 -17.38 11.04
C ARG A 452 20.40 -16.90 11.96
N TYR A 453 21.56 -16.54 11.42
CA TYR A 453 22.71 -16.13 12.22
C TYR A 453 22.45 -14.83 13.01
N GLU A 454 21.73 -13.88 12.42
CA GLU A 454 21.34 -12.63 13.09
C GLU A 454 20.36 -12.92 14.23
N LEU A 455 19.35 -13.77 14.01
CA LEU A 455 18.38 -14.14 15.03
C LEU A 455 19.00 -14.95 16.18
N GLU A 456 19.86 -15.93 15.86
CA GLU A 456 20.59 -16.70 16.87
C GLU A 456 21.52 -15.80 17.70
N ALA A 457 22.16 -14.80 17.10
CA ALA A 457 22.96 -13.81 17.81
C ALA A 457 22.10 -12.92 18.72
N TYR A 458 20.92 -12.49 18.27
CA TYR A 458 19.98 -11.73 19.11
C TYR A 458 19.45 -12.55 20.29
N GLN A 459 19.25 -13.86 20.14
CA GLN A 459 18.89 -14.71 21.27
C GLN A 459 20.04 -14.81 22.28
N GLN A 460 21.26 -14.99 21.80
CA GLN A 460 22.46 -15.10 22.66
C GLN A 460 22.74 -13.80 23.42
N SER A 461 22.49 -12.64 22.83
CA SER A 461 22.65 -11.34 23.50
C SER A 461 21.52 -11.01 24.48
N GLY A 462 20.42 -11.78 24.47
CA GLY A 462 19.23 -11.53 25.27
C GLY A 462 18.25 -10.51 24.67
N LEU A 463 18.59 -9.89 23.53
CA LEU A 463 17.67 -9.00 22.82
C LEU A 463 16.41 -9.77 22.39
N LEU A 464 16.59 -10.90 21.70
CA LEU A 464 15.49 -11.77 21.31
C LEU A 464 15.23 -12.78 22.42
N THR A 465 14.35 -12.43 23.35
CA THR A 465 14.01 -13.23 24.53
C THR A 465 13.53 -14.63 24.16
N ARG A 466 12.75 -14.74 23.09
CA ARG A 466 12.21 -16.03 22.64
C ARG A 466 12.08 -16.10 21.12
N LEU A 467 12.41 -17.25 20.54
CA LEU A 467 12.28 -17.56 19.12
C LEU A 467 11.64 -18.93 18.96
N ASP A 468 10.45 -18.97 18.38
CA ASP A 468 9.78 -20.21 18.00
C ASP A 468 9.75 -20.33 16.48
N THR A 469 10.16 -21.50 15.99
CA THR A 469 10.29 -21.75 14.55
C THR A 469 9.37 -22.87 14.07
N ALA A 470 8.76 -22.66 12.90
CA ALA A 470 7.86 -23.62 12.26
C ALA A 470 8.32 -23.95 10.83
N PHE A 471 8.79 -25.18 10.61
CA PHE A 471 9.23 -25.63 9.29
C PHE A 471 8.24 -26.65 8.74
N SER A 472 7.52 -26.26 7.69
CA SER A 472 6.36 -27.00 7.20
C SER A 472 6.70 -28.28 6.41
N ARG A 473 7.98 -28.50 6.07
CA ARG A 473 8.43 -29.60 5.20
C ARG A 473 9.57 -30.45 5.75
N ASP A 474 9.98 -30.23 7.01
CA ASP A 474 11.04 -31.00 7.66
C ASP A 474 10.54 -32.34 8.23
N GLN A 475 9.22 -32.51 8.29
CA GLN A 475 8.55 -33.72 8.76
C GLN A 475 7.28 -33.99 7.94
N ALA A 476 6.62 -35.13 8.17
CA ALA A 476 5.42 -35.54 7.45
C ALA A 476 4.23 -34.58 7.71
N GLU A 477 4.05 -34.19 8.98
CA GLU A 477 3.00 -33.26 9.39
C GLU A 477 3.42 -31.81 9.15
N LYS A 478 2.51 -30.98 8.65
CA LYS A 478 2.81 -29.57 8.37
C LYS A 478 2.74 -28.75 9.65
N VAL A 479 3.88 -28.23 10.09
CA VAL A 479 3.97 -27.33 11.25
C VAL A 479 4.04 -25.88 10.76
N TYR A 480 3.14 -25.04 11.26
CA TYR A 480 3.06 -23.62 10.97
C TYR A 480 3.11 -22.78 12.25
N VAL A 481 3.24 -21.45 12.12
CA VAL A 481 3.42 -20.53 13.26
C VAL A 481 2.25 -20.57 14.24
N GLN A 482 1.02 -20.72 13.75
CA GLN A 482 -0.16 -20.86 14.61
C GLN A 482 -0.12 -22.11 15.49
N HIS A 483 0.51 -23.20 15.04
CA HIS A 483 0.70 -24.39 15.87
C HIS A 483 1.67 -24.09 17.02
N ARG A 484 2.78 -23.37 16.73
CA ARG A 484 3.74 -22.92 17.76
C ARG A 484 3.13 -21.95 18.76
N MET A 485 2.22 -21.09 18.31
CA MET A 485 1.45 -20.21 19.19
C MET A 485 0.58 -21.03 20.16
N MET A 486 -0.15 -22.04 19.66
CA MET A 486 -0.96 -22.92 20.51
C MET A 486 -0.11 -23.73 21.51
N GLU A 487 1.04 -24.27 21.08
CA GLU A 487 1.99 -24.96 21.97
C GLU A 487 2.49 -24.05 23.11
N SER A 488 2.50 -22.74 22.88
CA SER A 488 2.98 -21.72 23.82
C SER A 488 1.85 -20.86 24.40
N ALA A 489 0.60 -21.34 24.30
CA ALA A 489 -0.61 -20.55 24.56
C ALA A 489 -0.58 -19.82 25.90
N LYS A 490 -0.20 -20.53 26.98
CA LYS A 490 -0.15 -19.96 28.33
C LYS A 490 0.83 -18.80 28.45
N GLU A 491 2.04 -18.94 27.91
CA GLU A 491 3.04 -17.88 27.99
C GLU A 491 2.67 -16.70 27.06
N LEU A 492 2.12 -16.98 25.87
CA LEU A 492 1.62 -15.96 24.97
C LEU A 492 0.54 -15.11 25.66
N TRP A 493 -0.41 -15.76 26.33
CA TRP A 493 -1.43 -15.10 27.14
C TRP A 493 -0.81 -14.24 28.26
N ASP A 494 0.17 -14.77 29.01
CA ASP A 494 0.82 -14.02 30.08
C ASP A 494 1.53 -12.75 29.59
N TRP A 495 2.11 -12.79 28.39
CA TRP A 495 2.71 -11.61 27.77
C TRP A 495 1.64 -10.60 27.34
N LEU A 496 0.51 -11.05 26.78
CA LEU A 496 -0.61 -10.16 26.45
C LEU A 496 -1.15 -9.46 27.71
N GLU A 497 -1.32 -10.19 28.81
CA GLU A 497 -1.76 -9.60 30.08
C GLU A 497 -0.70 -8.69 30.71
N SER A 498 0.58 -8.91 30.40
CA SER A 498 1.68 -8.02 30.77
C SER A 498 1.80 -6.76 29.90
N GLY A 499 0.82 -6.49 29.03
CA GLY A 499 0.81 -5.28 28.20
C GLY A 499 1.49 -5.43 26.84
N ALA A 500 1.87 -6.65 26.42
CA ALA A 500 2.58 -6.85 25.16
C ALA A 500 1.80 -6.31 23.95
N HIS A 501 2.54 -5.83 22.94
CA HIS A 501 2.01 -5.59 21.61
C HIS A 501 2.21 -6.82 20.73
N PHE A 502 1.18 -7.16 19.96
CA PHE A 502 1.13 -8.32 19.08
C PHE A 502 1.11 -7.86 17.61
N TYR A 503 2.06 -8.34 16.83
CA TYR A 503 2.26 -7.94 15.44
C TYR A 503 2.19 -9.14 14.50
N VAL A 504 1.52 -8.97 13.37
CA VAL A 504 1.46 -9.99 12.31
C VAL A 504 1.89 -9.38 10.98
N CYS A 505 2.80 -10.04 10.27
CA CYS A 505 3.20 -9.64 8.93
C CYS A 505 3.32 -10.83 7.97
N GLY A 506 2.84 -10.69 6.74
CA GLY A 506 2.95 -11.70 5.69
C GLY A 506 1.68 -11.89 4.87
N ASP A 507 1.42 -13.13 4.43
CA ASP A 507 0.30 -13.49 3.55
C ASP A 507 -1.07 -13.17 4.19
N ALA A 508 -1.84 -12.29 3.55
CA ALA A 508 -3.15 -11.88 4.03
C ALA A 508 -4.25 -12.95 3.86
N ARG A 509 -4.08 -13.89 2.92
CA ARG A 509 -5.17 -14.77 2.48
C ARG A 509 -5.36 -16.00 3.35
N ARG A 510 -4.28 -16.54 3.89
CA ARG A 510 -4.29 -17.78 4.70
C ARG A 510 -3.62 -17.53 6.04
N MET A 511 -2.38 -17.06 6.02
CA MET A 511 -1.55 -16.98 7.22
C MET A 511 -2.14 -16.03 8.26
N ALA A 512 -2.50 -14.81 7.86
CA ALA A 512 -3.06 -13.83 8.77
C ALA A 512 -4.37 -14.31 9.42
N LEU A 513 -5.21 -15.03 8.68
CA LEU A 513 -6.47 -15.59 9.18
C LEU A 513 -6.22 -16.71 10.19
N ASP A 514 -5.31 -17.65 9.88
CA ASP A 514 -4.98 -18.76 10.78
C ASP A 514 -4.33 -18.28 12.09
N VAL A 515 -3.49 -17.25 12.02
CA VAL A 515 -2.89 -16.60 13.20
C VAL A 515 -3.95 -15.88 14.03
N ASP A 516 -4.88 -15.18 13.39
CA ASP A 516 -5.97 -14.48 14.06
C ASP A 516 -6.90 -15.47 14.80
N HIS A 517 -7.26 -16.59 14.14
CA HIS A 517 -8.04 -17.66 14.77
C HIS A 517 -7.32 -18.29 15.96
N ALA A 518 -6.02 -18.57 15.83
CA ALA A 518 -5.23 -19.12 16.93
C ALA A 518 -5.13 -18.14 18.10
N LEU A 519 -4.95 -16.84 17.83
CA LEU A 519 -4.93 -15.82 18.87
C LEU A 519 -6.27 -15.75 19.63
N HIS A 520 -7.41 -15.78 18.93
CA HIS A 520 -8.72 -15.82 19.56
C HIS A 520 -8.91 -17.09 20.41
N ALA A 521 -8.48 -18.24 19.92
CA ALA A 521 -8.54 -19.49 20.67
C ALA A 521 -7.71 -19.44 21.95
N ILE A 522 -6.49 -18.91 21.88
CA ILE A 522 -5.60 -18.74 23.04
C ILE A 522 -6.24 -17.81 24.08
N VAL A 523 -6.79 -16.67 23.66
CA VAL A 523 -7.47 -15.73 24.56
C VAL A 523 -8.69 -16.37 25.22
N ALA A 524 -9.51 -17.11 24.46
CA ALA A 524 -10.67 -17.80 25.00
C ALA A 524 -10.28 -18.86 26.03
N GLU A 525 -9.32 -19.73 25.69
CA GLU A 525 -8.92 -20.84 26.53
C GLU A 525 -8.14 -20.39 27.78
N GLN A 526 -7.10 -19.57 27.60
CA GLN A 526 -6.21 -19.15 28.68
C GLN A 526 -6.80 -18.03 29.54
N GLY A 527 -7.67 -17.20 28.96
CA GLY A 527 -8.41 -16.17 29.67
C GLY A 527 -9.68 -16.69 30.35
N GLY A 528 -10.10 -17.94 30.09
CA GLY A 528 -11.36 -18.50 30.60
C GLY A 528 -12.60 -17.74 30.09
N MET A 529 -12.53 -17.23 28.86
CA MET A 529 -13.53 -16.33 28.26
C MET A 529 -14.45 -17.08 27.30
N SER A 530 -15.67 -16.57 27.09
CA SER A 530 -16.51 -17.01 25.99
C SER A 530 -15.90 -16.59 24.64
N VAL A 531 -16.37 -17.20 23.54
CA VAL A 531 -15.92 -16.83 22.19
C VAL A 531 -16.19 -15.36 21.88
N ASP A 532 -17.32 -14.81 22.33
CA ASP A 532 -17.68 -13.42 22.06
C ASP A 532 -16.89 -12.45 22.94
N ASP A 533 -16.60 -12.81 24.18
CA ASP A 533 -15.71 -12.03 25.07
C ASP A 533 -14.28 -12.02 24.54
N ALA A 534 -13.79 -13.14 23.99
CA ALA A 534 -12.46 -13.21 23.36
C ALA A 534 -12.37 -12.29 22.14
N LYS A 535 -13.40 -12.28 21.28
CA LYS A 535 -13.47 -11.32 20.14
C LYS A 535 -13.43 -9.87 20.64
N GLU A 536 -14.18 -9.56 21.70
CA GLU A 536 -14.20 -8.22 22.26
C GLU A 536 -12.85 -7.83 22.90
N TYR A 537 -12.15 -8.78 23.52
CA TYR A 537 -10.78 -8.59 24.02
C TYR A 537 -9.82 -8.24 22.87
N ILE A 538 -9.85 -8.99 21.76
CA ILE A 538 -9.01 -8.72 20.59
C ILE A 538 -9.35 -7.35 19.97
N ARG A 539 -10.64 -6.98 19.86
CA ARG A 539 -11.05 -5.64 19.42
C ARG A 539 -10.48 -4.54 20.30
N LYS A 540 -10.47 -4.72 21.62
CA LYS A 540 -9.87 -3.78 22.56
C LYS A 540 -8.36 -3.66 22.35
N LEU A 541 -7.65 -4.76 22.09
CA LEU A 541 -6.23 -4.72 21.73
C LEU A 541 -5.99 -3.92 20.45
N SER A 542 -6.77 -4.17 19.39
CA SER A 542 -6.66 -3.42 18.13
C SER A 542 -6.92 -1.92 18.35
N LYS A 543 -7.98 -1.57 19.08
CA LYS A 543 -8.31 -0.18 19.42
C LYS A 543 -7.23 0.51 20.26
N ALA A 544 -6.57 -0.24 21.14
CA ALA A 544 -5.42 0.22 21.92
C ALA A 544 -4.10 0.24 21.13
N LYS A 545 -4.11 -0.09 19.83
CA LYS A 545 -2.91 -0.24 18.98
C LYS A 545 -1.91 -1.27 19.50
N ARG A 546 -2.40 -2.27 20.23
CA ARG A 546 -1.65 -3.40 20.77
C ARG A 546 -1.78 -4.66 19.93
N TYR A 547 -2.69 -4.68 18.95
CA TYR A 547 -2.73 -5.70 17.90
C TYR A 547 -2.64 -5.01 16.54
N GLN A 548 -1.57 -5.27 15.78
CA GLN A 548 -1.24 -4.56 14.55
C GLN A 548 -0.88 -5.57 13.44
N ARG A 549 -1.33 -5.30 12.21
CA ARG A 549 -1.14 -6.19 11.06
C ARG A 549 -0.56 -5.43 9.86
N ASP A 550 0.45 -5.99 9.21
CA ASP A 550 0.98 -5.56 7.91
C ASP A 550 0.96 -6.76 6.95
N VAL A 551 -0.19 -6.98 6.30
CA VAL A 551 -0.45 -8.18 5.51
C VAL A 551 -0.76 -7.83 4.06
N TYR A 552 -0.35 -8.68 3.13
CA TYR A 552 -0.36 -8.40 1.68
C TYR A 552 -0.77 -9.58 0.79
#